data_AF-A0A813LNJ6-F1
#
_entry.id   AF-A0A813LNJ6-F1
#
_cell.length_a   1.000
_cell.length_b   1.000
_cell.length_c   1.000
_cell.angle_alpha   90.00
_cell.angle_beta   90.00
_cell.angle_gamma   90.00
#
_symmetry.space_group_name_H-M   'P 1'
#
loop_
_entity.id
_entity.type
_entity.pdbx_description
1 polymer ?
#
loop_
_entity_poly.entity_id
_entity_poly.type
_entity_poly.pdbx_seq_one_letter_code
_entity_poly.pdbx_strand_id
1 'polypeptide(L)'
;ELYLRRGGSDIIFLYDERKTLGDYGTKNGHEIHIKDINPHSISAHGGLEDVSQVEKYVMAEEDYDKLDNSVRALKKKAFEKAQREAAEEYAARKAAGEDMTPVPEAPEETAEEVAATWLCEVPSREPLRGQGQARV
;
A
#
# COMPACT_ATOMS: atom_id res chain seq x y z
N GLU A 1 12.52 -29.02 15.44
CA GLU A 1 11.72 -30.24 15.21
C GLU A 1 11.21 -30.28 13.76
N LEU A 2 11.00 -31.46 13.19
CA LEU A 2 10.64 -31.65 11.77
C LEU A 2 9.36 -32.49 11.63
N TYR A 3 8.39 -32.02 10.86
CA TYR A 3 7.09 -32.67 10.67
C TYR A 3 6.73 -32.78 9.19
N LEU A 4 6.02 -33.85 8.81
CA LEU A 4 5.31 -33.95 7.54
C LEU A 4 3.92 -33.33 7.72
N ARG A 5 3.57 -32.37 6.87
CA ARG A 5 2.33 -31.60 6.93
C ARG A 5 1.49 -31.84 5.67
N ARG A 6 0.16 -31.78 5.83
CA ARG A 6 -0.80 -31.78 4.71
C ARG A 6 -1.98 -30.92 5.09
N GLY A 7 -2.37 -30.00 4.20
CA GLY A 7 -3.56 -29.17 4.39
C GLY A 7 -3.53 -28.38 5.70
N GLY A 8 -2.37 -27.88 6.11
CA GLY A 8 -2.24 -27.08 7.32
C GLY A 8 -2.02 -27.83 8.63
N SER A 9 -2.11 -29.17 8.64
CA SER A 9 -1.97 -29.99 9.85
C SER A 9 -0.70 -30.85 9.82
N ASP A 10 0.00 -30.91 10.95
CA ASP A 10 1.17 -31.79 11.13
C ASP A 10 0.70 -33.23 11.34
N ILE A 11 1.19 -34.16 10.53
CA ILE A 11 0.73 -35.56 10.50
C ILE A 11 1.76 -36.49 11.13
N ILE A 12 3.03 -36.38 10.74
CA ILE A 12 4.09 -37.31 11.12
C ILE A 12 5.28 -36.53 11.66
N PHE A 13 5.82 -36.95 12.80
CA PHE A 13 7.07 -36.43 13.34
C PHE A 13 8.28 -37.17 12.76
N LEU A 14 9.16 -36.46 12.05
CA LEU A 14 10.36 -37.00 11.42
C LEU A 14 11.53 -36.93 12.40
N TYR A 15 11.58 -37.90 13.32
CA TYR A 15 12.63 -37.96 14.35
C TYR A 15 13.85 -38.82 13.96
N ASP A 16 13.68 -39.73 13.00
CA ASP A 16 14.70 -40.73 12.66
C ASP A 16 15.52 -40.28 11.46
N GLU A 17 16.76 -39.86 11.73
CA GLU A 17 17.70 -39.34 10.72
C GLU A 17 18.16 -40.41 9.71
N ARG A 18 17.91 -41.69 9.98
CA ARG A 18 18.29 -42.79 9.08
C ARG A 18 17.20 -43.14 8.07
N LYS A 19 16.00 -42.59 8.23
CA LYS A 19 14.86 -42.86 7.35
C LYS A 19 14.72 -41.78 6.29
N THR A 20 14.35 -42.20 5.10
CA THR A 20 14.06 -41.32 3.97
C THR A 20 12.59 -40.92 3.97
N LEU A 21 12.24 -39.90 3.17
CA LEU A 21 10.84 -39.50 2.96
C LEU A 21 9.97 -40.64 2.38
N GLY A 22 10.57 -41.60 1.68
CA GLY A 22 9.89 -42.78 1.15
C GLY A 22 9.38 -43.70 2.26
N ASP A 23 10.15 -43.85 3.34
CA ASP A 23 9.80 -44.70 4.50
C ASP A 23 8.58 -44.15 5.26
N TYR A 24 8.34 -42.84 5.16
CA TYR A 24 7.17 -42.16 5.73
C TYR A 24 5.94 -42.15 4.80
N GLY A 25 6.03 -42.76 3.61
CA GLY A 25 4.92 -42.83 2.66
C GLY A 25 4.52 -41.48 2.08
N THR A 26 5.48 -40.57 1.93
CA THR A 26 5.24 -39.21 1.40
C THR A 26 4.61 -39.26 0.02
N LYS A 27 3.58 -38.44 -0.21
CA LYS A 27 2.90 -38.30 -1.51
C LYS A 27 2.96 -36.85 -1.99
N ASN A 28 2.67 -36.63 -3.26
CA ASN A 28 2.52 -35.26 -3.80
C ASN A 28 1.48 -34.47 -2.97
N GLY A 29 1.80 -33.20 -2.70
CA GLY A 29 0.99 -32.32 -1.86
C GLY A 29 1.23 -32.45 -0.35
N HIS A 30 2.23 -33.22 0.07
CA HIS A 30 2.77 -33.11 1.44
C HIS A 30 3.86 -32.04 1.49
N GLU A 31 3.95 -31.37 2.63
CA GLU A 31 4.88 -30.28 2.90
C GLU A 31 5.78 -30.67 4.07
N ILE A 32 7.01 -30.19 4.07
CA ILE A 32 7.92 -30.33 5.21
C ILE A 32 7.76 -29.09 6.09
N HIS A 33 7.35 -29.29 7.33
CA HIS A 33 7.14 -28.22 8.30
C HIS A 33 8.20 -28.29 9.40
N ILE A 34 9.03 -27.24 9.48
CA ILE A 34 10.10 -27.12 10.46
C ILE A 34 9.61 -26.23 11.58
N LYS A 35 9.55 -26.75 12.80
CA LYS A 35 9.32 -25.96 14.02
C LYS A 35 10.66 -25.66 14.66
N ASP A 36 11.11 -24.43 14.54
CA ASP A 36 12.28 -23.97 15.28
C ASP A 36 11.89 -23.68 16.74
N ILE A 37 12.60 -24.33 17.67
CA ILE A 37 12.39 -24.17 19.12
C ILE A 37 13.49 -23.33 19.76
N ASN A 38 14.51 -22.92 18.99
CA ASN A 38 15.63 -22.16 19.52
C ASN A 38 15.24 -20.69 19.76
N PRO A 39 15.28 -20.20 21.01
CA PRO A 39 14.94 -18.81 21.33
C PRO A 39 15.87 -17.77 20.70
N HIS A 40 17.10 -18.18 20.35
CA HIS A 40 18.11 -17.31 19.75
C HIS A 40 18.18 -17.42 18.23
N SER A 41 17.20 -18.08 17.59
CA SER A 41 17.15 -18.18 16.15
C SER A 41 16.71 -16.88 15.49
N ILE A 42 17.14 -16.65 14.24
CA ILE A 42 16.77 -15.46 13.45
C ILE A 42 15.26 -15.46 13.13
N SER A 43 14.65 -16.63 13.01
CA SER A 43 13.21 -16.78 12.77
C SER A 43 12.38 -16.71 14.05
N ALA A 44 13.01 -16.62 15.23
CA ALA A 44 12.30 -16.52 16.50
C ALA A 44 11.40 -15.28 16.51
N HIS A 45 10.25 -15.42 17.18
CA HIS A 45 9.24 -14.36 17.28
C HIS A 45 8.72 -13.81 15.95
N GLY A 46 8.89 -14.54 14.85
CA GLY A 46 8.48 -14.05 13.54
C GLY A 46 9.49 -13.08 12.92
N GLY A 47 10.76 -13.08 13.31
CA GLY A 47 11.78 -12.17 12.75
C GLY A 47 11.94 -12.16 11.23
N LEU A 48 11.42 -13.19 10.52
CA LEU A 48 11.40 -13.25 9.05
C LEU A 48 10.02 -12.92 8.43
N GLU A 49 8.95 -12.98 9.20
CA GLU A 49 7.57 -12.84 8.74
C GLU A 49 6.92 -11.54 9.24
N ASP A 50 7.36 -11.05 10.40
CA ASP A 50 6.80 -9.91 11.12
C ASP A 50 7.50 -8.60 10.77
N VAL A 51 6.91 -7.89 9.81
CA VAL A 51 7.36 -6.57 9.36
C VAL A 51 7.22 -5.47 10.42
N SER A 52 6.59 -5.74 11.56
CA SER A 52 6.50 -4.77 12.66
C SER A 52 7.79 -4.66 13.47
N GLN A 53 8.66 -5.67 13.39
CA GLN A 53 9.93 -5.71 14.11
C GLN A 53 11.03 -4.89 13.45
N VAL A 54 10.82 -4.49 12.19
CA VAL A 54 11.77 -3.67 11.43
C VAL A 54 11.47 -2.20 11.67
N GLU A 55 12.49 -1.47 12.14
CA GLU A 55 12.41 -0.02 12.29
C GLU A 55 12.27 0.62 10.90
N LYS A 56 11.09 1.20 10.64
CA LYS A 56 10.81 1.88 9.38
C LYS A 56 11.44 3.26 9.42
N TYR A 57 12.20 3.58 8.38
CA TYR A 57 12.75 4.91 8.23
C TYR A 57 11.63 5.95 8.06
N VAL A 58 11.63 6.97 8.91
CA VAL A 58 10.73 8.12 8.82
C VAL A 58 11.59 9.37 8.67
N MET A 59 11.44 10.05 7.53
CA MET A 59 12.13 11.32 7.27
C MET A 59 11.34 12.48 7.89
N ALA A 60 12.03 13.42 8.53
CA ALA A 60 11.43 14.67 9.00
C ALA A 60 10.96 15.51 7.79
N GLU A 61 9.87 16.27 7.97
CA GLU A 61 9.31 17.11 6.89
C GLU A 61 10.32 18.15 6.38
N GLU A 62 11.08 18.74 7.29
CA GLU A 62 12.11 19.73 6.99
C GLU A 62 13.23 19.15 6.12
N ASP A 63 13.59 17.89 6.34
CA ASP A 63 14.60 17.21 5.53
C ASP A 63 14.04 16.81 4.17
N TYR A 64 12.78 16.38 4.10
CA TYR A 64 12.11 16.08 2.85
C TYR A 64 11.97 17.32 1.95
N ASP A 65 11.72 18.49 2.52
CA ASP A 65 11.61 19.75 1.79
C ASP A 65 12.94 20.24 1.19
N LYS A 66 14.09 19.78 1.71
CA LYS A 66 15.41 20.08 1.14
C LYS A 66 15.74 19.24 -0.10
N LEU A 67 15.01 18.14 -0.35
CA LEU A 67 15.24 17.28 -1.52
C LEU A 67 14.70 17.94 -2.79
N ASP A 68 15.62 18.42 -3.64
CA ASP A 68 15.30 19.06 -4.92
C ASP A 68 14.66 18.10 -5.95
N ASN A 69 14.94 16.80 -5.81
CA ASN A 69 14.43 15.71 -6.65
C ASN A 69 13.17 15.02 -6.08
N SER A 70 12.47 15.65 -5.14
CA SER A 70 11.22 15.12 -4.60
C SER A 70 10.02 15.50 -5.46
N VAL A 71 8.95 14.70 -5.40
CA VAL A 71 7.66 15.02 -6.05
C VAL A 71 7.11 16.36 -5.56
N ARG A 72 7.34 16.70 -4.28
CA ARG A 72 6.91 17.98 -3.69
C ARG A 72 7.69 19.14 -4.28
N ALA A 73 9.01 19.04 -4.42
CA ALA A 73 9.83 20.06 -5.06
C ALA A 73 9.43 20.26 -6.54
N LEU A 74 9.14 19.18 -7.27
CA LEU A 74 8.65 19.26 -8.64
C LEU A 74 7.30 19.99 -8.74
N LYS A 75 6.36 19.69 -7.84
CA LYS A 75 5.06 20.39 -7.78
C LYS A 75 5.22 21.87 -7.44
N LYS A 76 6.08 22.22 -6.47
CA LYS A 76 6.40 23.62 -6.11
C LYS A 76 6.92 24.39 -7.33
N LYS A 77 7.93 23.85 -8.03
CA LYS A 77 8.51 24.47 -9.24
C LYS A 77 7.50 24.61 -10.38
N ALA A 78 6.65 23.61 -10.60
CA ALA A 78 5.61 23.67 -11.61
C ALA A 78 4.57 24.76 -11.30
N PHE A 79 4.17 24.89 -10.04
CA PHE A 79 3.25 25.92 -9.59
C PHE A 79 3.84 27.33 -9.69
N GLU A 80 5.08 27.52 -9.26
CA GLU A 80 5.81 28.80 -9.41
C GLU A 80 5.95 29.20 -10.88
N LYS A 81 6.26 28.24 -11.76
CA LYS A 81 6.32 28.47 -13.20
C LYS A 81 4.96 28.90 -13.75
N ALA A 82 3.88 28.20 -13.39
CA ALA A 82 2.53 28.53 -13.84
C ALA A 82 2.10 29.93 -13.36
N GLN A 83 2.42 30.30 -12.12
CA GLN A 83 2.16 31.65 -11.61
C GLN A 83 2.94 32.71 -12.37
N ARG A 84 4.21 32.46 -12.66
CA ARG A 84 5.04 33.40 -13.42
C ARG A 84 4.49 33.60 -14.83
N GLU A 85 4.16 32.52 -15.52
CA GLU A 85 3.58 32.58 -16.88
C GLU A 85 2.24 33.33 -16.87
N ALA A 86 1.37 33.06 -15.90
CA ALA A 86 0.10 33.77 -15.74
C ALA A 86 0.29 35.27 -15.43
N ALA A 87 1.27 35.62 -14.59
CA ALA A 87 1.58 37.01 -14.27
C ALA A 87 2.16 37.76 -15.49
N GLU A 88 3.00 37.10 -16.28
CA GLU A 88 3.56 37.63 -17.53
C GLU A 88 2.46 37.85 -18.58
N GLU A 89 1.54 36.89 -18.76
CA GLU A 89 0.39 37.01 -19.65
C GLU A 89 -0.53 38.16 -19.21
N TYR A 90 -0.83 38.25 -17.91
CA TYR A 90 -1.62 39.35 -17.35
C TYR A 90 -0.95 40.70 -17.60
N ALA A 91 0.36 40.81 -17.37
CA ALA A 91 1.12 42.04 -17.62
C ALA A 91 1.14 42.43 -19.11
N ALA A 92 1.30 41.46 -20.02
CA ALA A 92 1.25 41.69 -21.46
C ALA A 92 -0.12 42.20 -21.90
N ARG A 93 -1.20 41.61 -21.37
CA ARG A 93 -2.58 42.00 -21.68
C ARG A 93 -2.94 43.38 -21.11
N LYS A 94 -2.44 43.69 -19.90
CA LYS A 94 -2.47 45.04 -19.30
C LYS A 94 -1.78 46.08 -20.16
N ALA A 95 -0.61 45.76 -20.72
CA ALA A 95 0.16 46.66 -21.58
C ALA A 95 -0.50 46.86 -22.96
N ALA A 96 -1.25 45.86 -23.45
CA ALA A 96 -2.00 45.93 -24.71
C ALA A 96 -3.30 46.75 -24.62
N GLY A 97 -3.72 47.19 -23.43
CA GLY A 97 -4.84 48.12 -23.26
C GLY A 97 -6.24 47.50 -23.38
N GLU A 98 -6.39 46.18 -23.20
CA GLU A 98 -7.71 45.54 -23.11
C GLU A 98 -8.40 45.80 -21.76
N ASP A 99 -9.68 46.16 -21.81
CA ASP A 99 -10.52 46.45 -20.65
C ASP A 99 -10.65 45.25 -19.70
N MET A 100 -10.49 45.56 -18.41
CA MET A 100 -10.34 44.61 -17.31
C MET A 100 -11.70 44.09 -16.83
N THR A 101 -11.99 42.80 -17.04
CA THR A 101 -12.82 42.05 -16.08
C THR A 101 -11.87 41.39 -15.09
N PRO A 102 -12.06 41.58 -13.77
CA PRO A 102 -11.23 40.89 -12.78
C PRO A 102 -11.43 39.39 -12.96
N VAL A 103 -10.32 38.65 -13.00
CA VAL A 103 -10.33 37.19 -12.85
C VAL A 103 -11.19 36.89 -11.62
N PRO A 104 -12.28 36.11 -11.73
CA PRO A 104 -13.04 35.76 -10.54
C PRO A 104 -12.07 35.13 -9.55
N GLU A 105 -12.01 35.67 -8.33
CA GLU A 105 -11.34 35.02 -7.21
C GLU A 105 -11.74 33.55 -7.25
N ALA A 106 -10.74 32.66 -7.23
CA ALA A 106 -10.99 31.23 -7.23
C ALA A 106 -12.11 30.96 -6.22
N PRO A 107 -13.22 30.33 -6.64
CA PRO A 107 -14.31 30.08 -5.71
C PRO A 107 -13.69 29.39 -4.50
N GLU A 108 -14.05 29.85 -3.32
CA GLU A 108 -13.73 29.21 -2.06
C GLU A 108 -14.51 27.87 -2.05
N GLU A 109 -14.12 26.94 -2.93
CA GLU A 109 -14.62 25.59 -2.96
C GLU A 109 -14.12 24.95 -1.68
N THR A 110 -15.02 24.92 -0.71
CA THR A 110 -14.83 24.23 0.55
C THR A 110 -14.29 22.83 0.26
N ALA A 111 -13.28 22.39 1.02
CA ALA A 111 -12.56 21.13 0.81
C ALA A 111 -13.48 19.88 0.73
N GLU A 112 -14.75 20.01 1.13
CA GLU A 112 -15.77 18.97 1.05
C GLU A 112 -16.26 18.70 -0.39
N GLU A 113 -16.33 19.72 -1.28
CA GLU A 113 -16.83 19.54 -2.66
C GLU A 113 -15.79 18.88 -3.58
N VAL A 114 -14.51 19.24 -3.43
CA VAL A 114 -13.40 18.63 -4.20
C VAL A 114 -13.19 17.15 -3.81
N ALA A 115 -13.58 16.75 -2.59
CA ALA A 115 -13.51 15.36 -2.16
C ALA A 115 -14.55 14.45 -2.88
N ALA A 116 -15.69 15.01 -3.29
CA ALA A 116 -16.77 14.25 -3.93
C ALA A 116 -16.43 13.84 -5.37
N THR A 117 -15.62 14.62 -6.08
CA THR A 117 -15.31 14.41 -7.50
C THR A 117 -14.18 13.41 -7.77
N TRP A 118 -13.40 13.04 -6.75
CA TRP A 118 -12.26 12.11 -6.88
C TRP A 118 -12.54 10.70 -6.36
N LEU A 119 -13.76 10.41 -5.92
CA LEU A 119 -14.15 9.06 -5.54
C LEU A 119 -14.27 8.18 -6.79
N CYS A 120 -13.24 7.38 -7.03
CA CYS A 120 -13.28 6.26 -7.95
C CYS A 120 -14.35 5.27 -7.44
N GLU A 121 -15.52 5.27 -8.05
CA GLU A 121 -16.62 4.39 -7.68
C GLU A 121 -16.25 2.95 -8.05
N VAL A 122 -15.79 2.18 -7.06
CA VAL A 122 -15.59 0.74 -7.20
C VAL A 122 -16.97 0.09 -7.15
N PRO A 123 -17.46 -0.57 -8.22
CA PRO A 123 -18.80 -1.14 -8.21
C PRO A 123 -18.90 -2.20 -7.11
N SER A 124 -19.80 -2.00 -6.14
CA SER A 124 -20.06 -2.98 -5.10
C SER A 124 -20.70 -4.21 -5.75
N ARG A 125 -19.97 -5.32 -5.79
CA ARG A 125 -20.51 -6.63 -6.18
C ARG A 125 -21.51 -7.06 -5.11
N GLU A 126 -22.81 -6.94 -5.39
CA GLU A 126 -23.88 -7.43 -4.50
C GLU A 126 -23.64 -8.90 -4.14
N PRO A 127 -23.73 -9.28 -2.85
CA PRO A 127 -23.73 -10.68 -2.47
C PRO A 127 -25.06 -11.32 -2.89
N LEU A 128 -24.97 -12.41 -3.66
CA LEU A 128 -26.11 -13.25 -4.03
C LEU A 128 -26.86 -13.70 -2.77
N ARG A 129 -28.02 -13.08 -2.52
CA ARG A 129 -28.96 -13.53 -1.48
C ARG A 129 -29.53 -14.90 -1.88
N GLY A 130 -28.93 -15.95 -1.35
CA GLY A 130 -29.52 -17.28 -1.33
C GLY A 130 -30.80 -17.26 -0.50
N GLN A 131 -31.95 -17.29 -1.17
CA GLN A 131 -33.23 -17.56 -0.52
C GLN A 131 -33.30 -19.06 -0.18
N GLY A 132 -32.91 -19.41 1.04
CA GLY A 132 -33.30 -20.67 1.66
C GLY A 132 -34.75 -20.56 2.14
N GLN A 133 -35.68 -21.17 1.40
CA GLN A 133 -37.03 -21.42 1.93
C GLN A 133 -36.93 -22.49 3.02
N ALA A 134 -37.15 -22.10 4.27
CA ALA A 134 -37.54 -23.02 5.32
C ALA A 134 -39.01 -23.43 5.08
N ARG A 135 -39.24 -24.72 4.83
CA ARG A 135 -40.58 -25.33 4.92
C ARG A 135 -40.82 -25.76 6.36
N VAL A 136 -41.97 -25.35 6.87
CA VAL A 136 -42.65 -25.84 8.08
C VAL A 136 -43.22 -27.22 7.80
#